data_AF-A0A5S3R7F5-F1
#
_entry.id   AF-A0A5S3R7F5-F1
#
_cell.length_a   1.000
_cell.length_b   1.000
_cell.length_c   1.000
_cell.angle_alpha   90.00
_cell.angle_beta   90.00
_cell.angle_gamma   90.00
#
_symmetry.space_group_name_H-M   'P 1'
#
loop_
_entity.id
_entity.type
_entity.pdbx_description
1 polymer ?
#
loop_
_entity_poly.entity_id
_entity_poly.type
_entity_poly.pdbx_seq_one_letter_code
_entity_poly.pdbx_strand_id
1 'polypeptide(L)'
;MMNNKLIDNICLYLREKKEESLELLQRLVNIDSYSHDKDGVKEVTLLLQRKLEEEGIECEIRENEHYGTHLIGRIKGNKKGRVLMVGHQDTAHPTGTLQNFPFTKDGNLLRGPGVSDMKSGLVFMVYSALALKKLAPEELYDIELLFTPDEEIGSPISKELIKERAREQ
;
A
#
# COMPACT_ATOMS: atom_id res chain seq x y z
N MET A 1 -24.88 8.42 7.65
CA MET A 1 -23.98 9.53 7.29
C MET A 1 -22.92 9.61 8.36
N MET A 2 -21.63 9.62 8.01
CA MET A 2 -20.57 9.86 8.99
C MET A 2 -20.77 11.23 9.63
N ASN A 3 -20.66 11.29 10.95
CA ASN A 3 -20.71 12.54 11.71
C ASN A 3 -19.56 13.46 11.26
N ASN A 4 -19.81 14.74 10.96
CA ASN A 4 -18.77 15.70 10.57
C ASN A 4 -17.58 15.70 11.55
N LYS A 5 -17.84 15.50 12.84
CA LYS A 5 -16.81 15.38 13.87
C LYS A 5 -15.88 14.17 13.67
N LEU A 6 -16.39 13.05 13.16
CA LEU A 6 -15.59 11.86 12.87
C LEU A 6 -14.64 12.12 11.70
N ILE A 7 -15.15 12.76 10.63
CA ILE A 7 -14.35 13.13 9.46
C ILE A 7 -13.24 14.10 9.88
N ASP A 8 -13.56 15.11 10.69
CA ASP A 8 -12.57 16.06 11.21
C ASP A 8 -11.47 15.35 12.03
N ASN A 9 -11.86 14.41 12.89
CA ASN A 9 -10.90 13.62 13.68
C ASN A 9 -9.99 12.74 12.79
N ILE A 10 -10.54 12.13 11.74
CA ILE A 10 -9.74 11.37 10.76
C ILE A 10 -8.75 12.29 10.06
N CYS A 11 -9.20 13.46 9.58
CA CYS A 11 -8.33 14.46 8.96
C CYS A 11 -7.22 14.93 9.90
N LEU A 12 -7.52 15.15 11.18
CA LEU A 12 -6.52 15.52 12.19
C LEU A 12 -5.50 14.40 12.40
N TYR A 13 -5.95 13.16 12.59
CA TYR A 13 -5.06 12.00 12.73
C TYR A 13 -4.15 11.84 11.50
N LEU A 14 -4.67 11.97 10.28
CA LEU A 14 -3.86 11.88 9.07
C LEU A 14 -2.83 13.01 8.96
N ARG A 15 -3.16 14.22 9.43
CA ARG A 15 -2.19 15.32 9.53
C ARG A 15 -1.09 15.03 10.55
N GLU A 16 -1.43 14.45 11.70
CA GLU A 16 -0.45 14.01 12.70
C GLU A 16 0.48 12.91 12.16
N LYS A 17 -0.06 12.03 11.30
CA LYS A 17 0.69 10.97 10.63
C LYS A 17 1.47 11.41 9.39
N LYS A 18 1.42 12.69 9.03
CA LYS A 18 2.04 13.20 7.79
C LYS A 18 3.53 12.86 7.70
N GLU A 19 4.34 13.20 8.70
CA GLU A 19 5.79 12.99 8.62
C GLU A 19 6.14 11.50 8.57
N GLU A 20 5.44 10.67 9.35
CA GLU A 20 5.60 9.21 9.33
C GLU A 20 5.24 8.62 7.96
N SER A 21 4.15 9.12 7.34
CA SER A 21 3.73 8.69 6.01
C SER A 21 4.72 9.11 4.91
N LEU A 22 5.34 10.29 5.06
CA LEU A 22 6.38 10.77 4.16
C LEU A 22 7.68 9.97 4.31
N GLU A 23 8.03 9.57 5.53
CA GLU A 23 9.17 8.69 5.78
C GLU A 23 8.95 7.31 5.15
N LEU A 24 7.78 6.71 5.33
CA LEU A 24 7.43 5.45 4.68
C LEU A 24 7.50 5.58 3.15
N LEU A 25 6.93 6.65 2.58
CA LEU A 25 6.99 6.92 1.15
C LEU A 25 8.44 7.04 0.66
N GLN A 26 9.27 7.81 1.37
CA GLN A 26 10.69 7.98 1.02
C GLN A 26 11.42 6.63 1.04
N ARG A 27 11.17 5.79 2.05
CA ARG A 27 11.77 4.46 2.14
C ARG A 27 11.33 3.56 0.99
N LEU A 28 10.04 3.54 0.67
CA LEU A 28 9.50 2.77 -0.45
C LEU A 28 10.11 3.23 -1.79
N VAL A 29 10.19 4.55 -2.02
CA VAL A 29 10.69 5.11 -3.28
C VAL A 29 12.18 4.80 -3.46
N ASN A 30 12.95 4.74 -2.38
CA ASN A 30 14.37 4.37 -2.42
C ASN A 30 14.63 2.84 -2.50
N ILE A 31 13.63 2.07 -2.93
CA ILE A 31 13.79 0.67 -3.33
C ILE A 31 13.54 0.62 -4.85
N ASP A 32 14.52 0.13 -5.62
CA ASP A 32 14.30 -0.21 -7.02
C ASP A 32 13.33 -1.41 -7.04
N SER A 33 12.13 -1.21 -7.57
CA SER A 33 11.07 -2.24 -7.63
C SER A 33 10.58 -2.40 -9.06
N TYR A 34 11.50 -2.65 -9.99
CA TYR A 34 11.17 -2.89 -11.38
C TYR A 34 10.30 -4.16 -11.50
N SER A 35 9.29 -4.19 -12.39
CA SER A 35 8.41 -5.35 -12.55
C SER A 35 9.13 -6.65 -12.96
N HIS A 36 10.36 -6.55 -13.47
CA HIS A 36 11.21 -7.70 -13.79
C HIS A 36 12.28 -7.99 -12.73
N ASP A 37 12.26 -7.26 -11.61
CA ASP A 37 13.15 -7.44 -10.45
C ASP A 37 12.31 -7.87 -9.24
N LYS A 38 12.11 -9.18 -9.13
CA LYS A 38 11.29 -9.76 -8.06
C LYS A 38 11.85 -9.52 -6.66
N ASP A 39 13.17 -9.36 -6.54
CA ASP A 39 13.82 -9.18 -5.23
C ASP A 39 13.55 -7.75 -4.73
N GLY A 40 13.67 -6.76 -5.62
CA GLY A 40 13.27 -5.38 -5.33
C GLY A 40 11.79 -5.23 -4.98
N VAL A 41 10.89 -5.91 -5.72
CA VAL A 41 9.46 -5.94 -5.37
C VAL A 41 9.22 -6.62 -4.01
N LYS A 42 9.95 -7.71 -3.71
CA LYS A 42 9.87 -8.38 -2.40
C LYS A 42 10.35 -7.47 -1.27
N GLU A 43 11.37 -6.63 -1.47
CA GLU A 43 11.79 -5.64 -0.48
C GLU A 43 10.68 -4.63 -0.15
N VAL A 44 9.94 -4.15 -1.17
CA VAL A 44 8.76 -3.31 -0.98
C VAL A 44 7.68 -4.05 -0.17
N THR A 45 7.41 -5.32 -0.52
CA THR A 45 6.46 -6.17 0.22
C THR A 45 6.83 -6.28 1.70
N LEU A 46 8.08 -6.61 2.02
CA LEU A 46 8.52 -6.80 3.39
C LEU A 46 8.49 -5.49 4.19
N LEU A 47 8.77 -4.36 3.54
CA LEU A 47 8.67 -3.04 4.18
C LEU A 47 7.21 -2.70 4.54
N LEU A 48 6.27 -2.93 3.62
CA LEU A 48 4.84 -2.70 3.86
C LEU A 48 4.28 -3.69 4.89
N GLN A 49 4.66 -4.97 4.81
CA GLN A 49 4.28 -6.00 5.77
C GLN A 49 4.68 -5.58 7.19
N ARG A 50 5.95 -5.19 7.38
CA ARG A 50 6.44 -4.74 8.69
C ARG A 50 5.61 -3.58 9.22
N LYS A 51 5.31 -2.57 8.38
CA LYS A 51 4.50 -1.43 8.79
C LYS A 51 3.08 -1.84 9.23
N LEU A 52 2.47 -2.79 8.54
CA LEU A 52 1.15 -3.32 8.88
C LEU A 52 1.19 -4.14 10.19
N GLU A 53 2.19 -5.01 10.35
CA GLU A 53 2.36 -5.84 11.55
C GLU A 53 2.67 -5.00 12.81
N GLU A 54 3.46 -3.94 12.68
CA GLU A 54 3.71 -2.95 13.75
C GLU A 54 2.42 -2.31 14.28
N GLU A 55 1.40 -2.21 13.44
CA GLU A 55 0.08 -1.66 13.77
C GLU A 55 -0.93 -2.76 14.13
N GLY A 56 -0.46 -4.00 14.30
CA GLY A 56 -1.26 -5.18 14.63
C GLY A 56 -2.26 -5.53 13.53
N ILE A 57 -1.85 -5.45 12.26
CA ILE A 57 -2.62 -5.93 11.11
C ILE A 57 -2.04 -7.27 10.67
N GLU A 58 -2.90 -8.28 10.53
CA GLU A 58 -2.51 -9.60 10.04
C GLU A 58 -2.17 -9.51 8.55
N CYS A 59 -1.04 -10.11 8.17
CA CYS A 59 -0.55 -10.13 6.80
C CYS A 59 -0.39 -11.56 6.29
N GLU A 60 -0.80 -11.80 5.05
CA GLU A 60 -0.50 -13.00 4.27
C GLU A 60 0.39 -12.61 3.09
N ILE A 61 1.43 -13.40 2.86
CA ILE A 61 2.30 -13.29 1.69
C ILE A 61 2.00 -14.43 0.72
N ARG A 62 1.83 -14.12 -0.56
CA ARG A 62 1.81 -15.13 -1.63
C ARG A 62 2.97 -14.87 -2.58
N GLU A 63 3.98 -15.74 -2.51
CA GLU A 63 5.12 -15.67 -3.41
C GLU A 63 4.78 -16.26 -4.79
N ASN A 64 5.37 -15.69 -5.84
CA ASN A 64 5.37 -16.25 -7.17
C ASN A 64 6.82 -16.39 -7.68
N GLU A 65 7.11 -17.49 -8.35
CA GLU A 65 8.46 -17.81 -8.82
C GLU A 65 9.01 -16.79 -9.83
N HIS A 66 8.12 -16.17 -10.62
CA HIS A 66 8.47 -15.37 -11.80
C HIS A 66 8.23 -13.87 -11.65
N TYR A 67 7.18 -13.45 -10.94
CA TYR A 67 6.70 -12.06 -10.99
C TYR A 67 6.77 -11.30 -9.67
N GLY A 68 7.24 -11.91 -8.59
CA GLY A 68 7.35 -11.27 -7.27
C GLY A 68 6.27 -11.71 -6.29
N THR A 69 5.94 -10.84 -5.33
CA THR A 69 5.23 -11.24 -4.12
C THR A 69 3.99 -10.39 -3.89
N HIS A 70 2.83 -11.04 -3.71
CA HIS A 70 1.63 -10.36 -3.22
C HIS A 70 1.69 -10.16 -1.71
N LEU A 71 1.22 -9.01 -1.23
CA LEU A 71 0.93 -8.78 0.18
C LEU A 71 -0.58 -8.62 0.38
N ILE A 72 -1.11 -9.30 1.39
CA ILE A 72 -2.52 -9.23 1.74
C ILE A 72 -2.66 -8.87 3.22
N GLY A 73 -3.06 -7.64 3.51
CA GLY A 73 -3.30 -7.14 4.87
C GLY A 73 -4.80 -7.17 5.21
N ARG A 74 -5.17 -7.63 6.42
CA ARG A 74 -6.58 -7.77 6.81
C ARG A 74 -6.91 -7.01 8.09
N ILE A 75 -7.99 -6.22 8.02
CA ILE A 75 -8.57 -5.54 9.16
C ILE A 75 -10.03 -5.96 9.28
N LYS A 76 -10.37 -6.55 10.42
CA LYS A 76 -11.75 -6.93 10.72
C LYS A 76 -12.56 -5.71 11.17
N GLY A 77 -13.72 -5.52 10.56
CA GLY A 77 -14.69 -4.49 10.90
C GLY A 77 -15.87 -5.01 11.72
N ASN A 78 -16.70 -4.08 12.21
CA ASN A 78 -17.93 -4.39 12.95
C ASN A 78 -19.16 -4.44 12.04
N LYS A 79 -19.09 -3.88 10.83
CA LYS A 79 -20.17 -3.89 9.82
C LYS A 79 -20.07 -5.12 8.94
N LYS A 80 -21.24 -5.59 8.47
CA LYS A 80 -21.31 -6.64 7.44
C LYS A 80 -20.88 -6.11 6.08
N GLY A 81 -19.99 -6.83 5.41
CA GLY A 81 -19.45 -6.50 4.10
C GLY A 81 -17.96 -6.19 4.15
N ARG A 82 -17.35 -6.06 2.97
CA ARG A 82 -15.91 -5.91 2.80
C ARG A 82 -15.54 -4.86 1.75
N VAL A 83 -14.46 -4.15 2.00
CA VAL A 83 -13.79 -3.26 1.04
C VAL A 83 -12.45 -3.87 0.66
N LEU A 84 -12.27 -4.17 -0.62
CA LEU A 84 -10.98 -4.58 -1.19
C LEU A 84 -10.28 -3.34 -1.76
N MET A 85 -9.14 -2.97 -1.19
CA MET A 85 -8.28 -1.91 -1.70
C MET A 85 -7.10 -2.56 -2.42
N VAL A 86 -6.95 -2.28 -3.72
CA VAL A 86 -5.89 -2.85 -4.56
C VAL A 86 -4.87 -1.79 -4.94
N GLY A 87 -3.58 -2.12 -4.86
CA GLY A 87 -2.51 -1.27 -5.36
C GLY A 87 -1.28 -2.09 -5.75
N HIS A 88 -0.41 -1.56 -6.60
CA HIS A 88 0.78 -2.25 -7.11
C HIS A 88 2.06 -1.72 -6.48
N GLN A 89 3.04 -2.61 -6.35
CA GLN A 89 4.32 -2.40 -5.68
C GLN A 89 5.46 -2.19 -6.67
N ASP A 90 5.29 -2.75 -7.87
CA ASP A 90 6.25 -2.64 -8.94
C ASP A 90 6.25 -1.25 -9.58
N THR A 91 7.18 -1.03 -10.49
CA THR A 91 7.32 0.21 -11.25
C THR A 91 7.83 -0.14 -12.64
N ALA A 92 7.50 0.70 -13.61
CA ALA A 92 8.09 0.63 -14.95
C ALA A 92 9.57 1.09 -15.02
N HIS A 93 10.20 1.44 -13.89
CA HIS A 93 11.56 1.95 -13.83
C HIS A 93 12.58 0.82 -13.67
N PRO A 94 13.58 0.67 -14.58
CA PRO A 94 14.59 -0.38 -14.46
C PRO A 94 15.44 -0.26 -13.19
N THR A 95 15.90 -1.41 -12.67
CA THR A 95 16.85 -1.48 -11.55
C THR A 95 18.09 -0.63 -11.83
N GLY A 96 18.54 0.14 -10.83
CA GLY A 96 19.62 1.12 -10.94
C GLY A 96 19.16 2.53 -11.27
N THR A 97 17.85 2.77 -11.50
CA THR A 97 17.32 4.11 -11.75
C THR A 97 17.65 5.08 -10.61
N LEU A 98 17.61 4.60 -9.36
CA LEU A 98 17.89 5.40 -8.18
C LEU A 98 19.30 6.02 -8.14
N GLN A 99 20.27 5.47 -8.88
CA GLN A 99 21.61 6.05 -8.97
C GLN A 99 21.62 7.45 -9.60
N ASN A 100 20.68 7.69 -10.52
CA ASN A 100 20.58 8.95 -11.27
C ASN A 100 19.33 9.75 -10.90
N PHE A 101 18.30 9.08 -10.41
CA PHE A 101 17.01 9.68 -10.06
C PHE A 101 16.56 9.21 -8.68
N PRO A 102 17.26 9.59 -7.60
CA PRO A 102 16.89 9.23 -6.23
C PRO A 102 15.63 9.98 -5.78
N PHE A 103 15.07 9.57 -4.64
CA PHE A 103 14.04 10.36 -3.98
C PHE A 103 14.55 11.78 -3.67
N THR A 104 13.78 12.80 -4.05
CA THR A 104 14.04 14.19 -3.67
C THR A 104 12.76 14.89 -3.21
N LYS A 105 12.92 15.86 -2.31
CA LYS A 105 11.85 16.72 -1.79
C LYS A 105 12.27 18.18 -1.96
N ASP A 106 11.51 18.92 -2.75
CA ASP A 106 11.66 20.36 -2.95
C ASP A 106 10.37 21.06 -2.56
N GLY A 107 10.34 21.61 -1.34
CA GLY A 107 9.12 22.13 -0.72
C GLY A 107 8.03 21.07 -0.64
N ASN A 108 6.96 21.26 -1.43
CA ASN A 108 5.81 20.35 -1.52
C ASN A 108 5.90 19.36 -2.71
N LEU A 109 6.96 19.43 -3.51
CA LEU A 109 7.16 18.54 -4.66
C LEU A 109 8.06 17.38 -4.26
N LEU A 110 7.54 16.17 -4.38
CA LEU A 110 8.28 14.91 -4.21
C LEU A 110 8.58 14.32 -5.59
N ARG A 111 9.80 13.83 -5.78
CA ARG A 111 10.23 13.18 -7.03
C ARG A 111 10.96 11.89 -6.72
N GLY A 112 10.84 10.91 -7.62
CA GLY A 112 11.50 9.63 -7.55
C GLY A 112 10.68 8.53 -8.23
N PRO A 113 11.27 7.36 -8.50
CA PRO A 113 10.61 6.23 -9.14
C PRO A 113 9.38 5.77 -8.36
N GLY A 114 8.24 5.75 -9.03
CA GLY A 114 6.96 5.32 -8.46
C GLY A 114 6.39 6.17 -7.32
N VAL A 115 6.90 7.41 -7.09
CA VAL A 115 6.29 8.34 -6.12
C VAL A 115 4.80 8.49 -6.37
N SER A 116 4.42 8.84 -7.61
CA SER A 116 3.00 8.98 -7.98
C SER A 116 2.36 7.64 -8.34
N ASP A 117 3.11 6.77 -9.02
CA ASP A 117 2.61 5.51 -9.57
C ASP A 117 3.43 4.30 -9.07
N MET A 118 3.03 3.63 -7.99
CA MET A 118 1.93 4.06 -7.10
C MET A 118 2.26 4.00 -5.62
N LYS A 119 3.53 4.21 -5.25
CA LYS A 119 4.01 4.12 -3.86
C LYS A 119 3.29 5.10 -2.91
N SER A 120 2.96 6.32 -3.35
CA SER A 120 2.13 7.22 -2.54
C SER A 120 0.70 6.72 -2.36
N GLY A 121 0.15 6.02 -3.35
CA GLY A 121 -1.13 5.31 -3.26
C GLY A 121 -1.10 4.22 -2.19
N LEU A 122 -0.06 3.38 -2.17
CA LEU A 122 0.13 2.35 -1.14
C LEU A 122 0.17 2.95 0.27
N VAL A 123 0.95 4.02 0.46
CA VAL A 123 1.02 4.75 1.74
C VAL A 123 -0.35 5.31 2.12
N PHE A 124 -1.05 5.94 1.18
CA PHE A 124 -2.40 6.45 1.41
C PHE A 124 -3.36 5.34 1.85
N MET A 125 -3.32 4.17 1.21
CA MET A 125 -4.17 3.02 1.56
C MET A 125 -3.88 2.54 2.99
N VAL A 126 -2.60 2.38 3.36
CA VAL A 126 -2.17 1.97 4.71
C VAL A 126 -2.70 2.95 5.75
N TYR A 127 -2.40 4.24 5.63
CA TYR A 127 -2.79 5.22 6.65
C TYR A 127 -4.30 5.47 6.70
N SER A 128 -5.01 5.34 5.57
CA SER A 128 -6.47 5.41 5.56
C SER A 128 -7.09 4.24 6.32
N ALA A 129 -6.60 3.02 6.09
CA ALA A 129 -7.07 1.82 6.78
C ALA A 129 -6.78 1.90 8.29
N LEU A 130 -5.61 2.41 8.69
CA LEU A 130 -5.25 2.64 10.09
C LEU A 130 -6.13 3.69 10.77
N ALA A 131 -6.41 4.80 10.09
CA ALA A 131 -7.29 5.85 10.61
C ALA A 131 -8.70 5.31 10.86
N LEU A 132 -9.23 4.54 9.92
CA LEU A 132 -10.55 3.91 10.04
C LEU A 132 -10.59 2.86 11.17
N LYS A 133 -9.59 1.97 11.23
CA LYS A 133 -9.41 0.99 12.32
C LYS A 133 -9.42 1.65 13.69
N LYS A 134 -8.73 2.80 13.83
CA LYS A 134 -8.56 3.48 15.11
C LYS A 134 -9.75 4.34 15.52
N LEU A 135 -10.35 5.08 14.58
CA LEU A 135 -11.29 6.16 14.89
C LEU A 135 -12.74 5.84 14.53
N ALA A 136 -12.97 4.87 13.65
CA ALA A 136 -14.29 4.49 13.18
C ALA A 136 -14.59 2.99 13.31
N PRO A 137 -14.18 2.28 14.39
CA PRO A 137 -14.33 0.82 14.47
C PRO A 137 -15.77 0.35 14.32
N GLU A 138 -16.74 1.11 14.85
CA GLU A 138 -18.17 0.78 14.74
C GLU A 138 -18.74 0.95 13.34
N GLU A 139 -18.13 1.78 12.49
CA GLU A 139 -18.55 2.01 11.10
C GLU A 139 -17.71 1.23 10.09
N LEU A 140 -16.73 0.45 10.57
CA LEU A 140 -15.75 -0.25 9.76
C LEU A 140 -16.36 -1.52 9.16
N TYR A 141 -16.32 -1.62 7.83
CA TYR A 141 -16.43 -2.88 7.11
C TYR A 141 -15.09 -3.62 7.16
N ASP A 142 -15.06 -4.93 6.90
CA ASP A 142 -13.78 -5.61 6.72
C ASP A 142 -12.97 -4.91 5.62
N ILE A 143 -11.69 -4.61 5.88
CA ILE A 143 -10.79 -4.05 4.87
C ILE A 143 -9.75 -5.11 4.53
N GLU A 144 -9.61 -5.41 3.24
CA GLU A 144 -8.46 -6.14 2.73
C GLU A 144 -7.61 -5.21 1.85
N LEU A 145 -6.34 -5.09 2.20
CA LEU A 145 -5.30 -4.43 1.42
C LEU A 145 -4.62 -5.49 0.56
N LEU A 146 -4.78 -5.44 -0.76
CA LEU A 146 -4.11 -6.33 -1.70
C LEU A 146 -3.05 -5.55 -2.47
N PHE A 147 -1.78 -5.82 -2.18
CA PHE A 147 -0.66 -5.23 -2.92
C PHE A 147 -0.06 -6.21 -3.92
N THR A 148 -0.01 -5.80 -5.19
CA THR A 148 0.32 -6.64 -6.34
C THR A 148 1.74 -6.37 -6.85
N PRO A 149 2.44 -7.35 -7.45
CA PRO A 149 3.84 -7.19 -7.86
C PRO A 149 4.06 -6.96 -9.36
N ASP A 150 3.01 -6.89 -10.17
CA ASP A 150 3.09 -7.10 -11.62
C ASP A 150 2.14 -6.21 -12.45
N GLU A 151 1.68 -5.07 -11.93
CA GLU A 151 0.64 -4.28 -12.61
C GLU A 151 1.16 -3.64 -13.91
N GLU A 152 2.38 -3.11 -13.88
CA GLU A 152 3.01 -2.35 -14.98
C GLU A 152 3.29 -3.24 -16.21
N ILE A 153 3.26 -4.56 -16.04
CA ILE A 153 3.40 -5.57 -17.10
C ILE A 153 2.08 -6.27 -17.44
N GLY A 154 0.95 -5.72 -16.99
CA GLY A 154 -0.40 -6.17 -17.33
C GLY A 154 -1.02 -7.19 -16.37
N SER A 155 -0.52 -7.28 -15.13
CA SER A 155 -1.05 -8.15 -14.06
C SER A 155 -1.16 -9.66 -14.42
N PRO A 156 -0.11 -10.29 -14.99
CA PRO A 156 -0.14 -11.71 -15.39
C PRO A 156 -0.58 -12.68 -14.28
N ILE A 157 -0.25 -12.40 -13.01
CA ILE A 157 -0.64 -13.23 -11.86
C ILE A 157 -1.69 -12.54 -10.97
N SER A 158 -1.72 -11.21 -10.94
CA SER A 158 -2.64 -10.48 -10.06
C SER A 158 -4.08 -10.46 -10.54
N LYS A 159 -4.32 -10.53 -11.87
CA LYS A 159 -5.68 -10.43 -12.41
C LYS A 159 -6.62 -11.50 -11.86
N GLU A 160 -6.18 -12.74 -11.76
CA GLU A 160 -7.01 -13.83 -11.23
C GLU A 160 -7.14 -13.75 -9.71
N LEU A 161 -6.08 -13.36 -8.99
CA LEU A 161 -6.15 -13.15 -7.55
C LEU A 161 -7.13 -12.02 -7.18
N ILE A 162 -7.10 -10.89 -7.90
CA ILE A 162 -8.04 -9.78 -7.70
C ILE A 162 -9.49 -10.28 -7.89
N LYS A 163 -9.76 -11.09 -8.92
CA LYS A 163 -11.11 -11.66 -9.14
C LYS A 163 -11.51 -12.65 -8.06
N GLU A 164 -10.60 -13.49 -7.58
CA GLU A 164 -10.80 -14.40 -6.45
C GLU A 164 -11.25 -13.59 -5.23
N ARG A 165 -10.44 -12.61 -4.82
CA ARG A 165 -10.70 -11.77 -3.65
C ARG A 165 -11.96 -10.91 -3.77
N ALA A 166 -12.25 -10.41 -4.98
CA ALA A 166 -13.44 -9.60 -5.23
C ALA A 166 -14.76 -10.39 -5.17
N ARG A 167 -14.73 -11.73 -5.31
CA ARG A 167 -15.93 -12.59 -5.22
C ARG A 167 -16.26 -13.02 -3.79
N GLU A 168 -15.32 -12.95 -2.87
CA GLU A 168 -15.49 -13.27 -1.45
C GLU A 168 -16.25 -12.17 -0.67
N GLN A 169 -17.28 -11.55 -1.27
CA GLN A 169 -18.10 -10.48 -0.67
C GLN A 169 -19.27 -11.00 0.16
#